data_AF-A0A3C0CWK0-F1
#
_entry.id   AF-A0A3C0CWK0-F1
#
_cell.length_a   1.000
_cell.length_b   1.000
_cell.length_c   1.000
_cell.angle_alpha   90.00
_cell.angle_beta   90.00
_cell.angle_gamma   90.00
#
_symmetry.space_group_name_H-M   'P 1'
#
loop_
_entity.id
_entity.type
_entity.pdbx_description
1 polymer ?
#
loop_
_entity_poly.entity_id
_entity_poly.type
_entity_poly.pdbx_seq_one_letter_code
_entity_poly.pdbx_strand_id
1 'polypeptide(L)'
;MRLAKIAEPLEARLSSAEERINLPLSIPSEDELEKFKEGLKTVDCTKGIGRFQSWWVETALKNLPKYKRNPYLENVPIHGMKIGSLNLLALPGEVFSQMGVGLRKTYPQLFTLGYCNGNAGYIPTKAAYGKTEDYACYDAPKFYSIFPFTPQ
;
A
#
# COMPACT_ATOMS: atom_id res chain seq x y z
N MET A 1 29.71 -14.39 -2.94
CA MET A 1 28.81 -15.30 -3.67
C MET A 1 29.06 -15.11 -5.16
N ARG A 2 29.29 -16.18 -5.95
CA ARG A 2 29.41 -16.05 -7.41
C ARG A 2 28.04 -16.32 -8.04
N LEU A 3 27.48 -15.34 -8.75
CA LEU A 3 26.18 -15.45 -9.45
C LEU A 3 26.10 -16.67 -10.37
N ALA A 4 27.21 -17.00 -11.04
CA ALA A 4 27.32 -18.20 -11.89
C ALA A 4 27.17 -19.55 -11.14
N LYS A 5 27.13 -19.56 -9.81
CA LYS A 5 26.81 -20.76 -9.01
C LYS A 5 25.34 -20.85 -8.60
N ILE A 6 24.53 -19.83 -8.89
CA ILE A 6 23.12 -19.72 -8.45
C ILE A 6 22.15 -19.45 -9.60
N ALA A 7 22.64 -19.05 -10.79
CA ALA A 7 21.84 -18.86 -11.98
C ALA A 7 22.64 -19.23 -13.24
N GLU A 8 21.96 -19.85 -14.19
CA GLU A 8 22.46 -20.12 -15.53
C GLU A 8 21.83 -19.14 -16.53
N PRO A 9 22.52 -18.78 -17.64
CA PRO A 9 21.93 -17.98 -18.70
C PRO A 9 20.67 -18.65 -19.25
N LEU A 10 19.60 -17.88 -19.39
CA LEU A 10 18.34 -18.33 -19.95
C LEU A 10 18.07 -17.60 -21.26
N GLU A 11 18.06 -18.34 -22.36
CA GLU A 11 17.55 -17.87 -23.65
C GLU A 11 16.01 -17.84 -23.60
N ALA A 12 15.43 -16.67 -23.37
CA ALA A 12 13.98 -16.52 -23.23
C ALA A 12 13.47 -15.19 -23.81
N ARG A 13 12.22 -15.22 -24.29
CA ARG A 13 11.49 -14.01 -24.67
C ARG A 13 11.16 -13.21 -23.41
N LEU A 14 11.49 -11.92 -23.46
CA LEU A 14 11.07 -10.91 -22.49
C LEU A 14 9.87 -10.13 -23.03
N SER A 15 8.88 -9.89 -22.18
CA SER A 15 7.82 -8.90 -22.44
C SER A 15 7.45 -8.19 -21.15
N SER A 16 7.03 -6.93 -21.26
CA SER A 16 6.73 -6.08 -20.12
C SER A 16 5.60 -5.10 -20.46
N ALA A 17 4.76 -4.80 -19.49
CA ALA A 17 3.74 -3.76 -19.58
C ALA A 17 3.56 -3.10 -18.21
N GLU A 18 3.28 -1.80 -18.24
CA GLU A 18 2.99 -1.00 -17.05
C GLU A 18 1.63 -0.32 -17.22
N GLU A 19 0.87 -0.26 -16.14
CA GLU A 19 -0.40 0.44 -16.06
C GLU A 19 -0.45 1.26 -14.77
N ARG A 20 -0.98 2.47 -14.88
CA ARG A 20 -1.20 3.36 -13.74
C ARG A 20 -2.66 3.35 -13.34
N ILE A 21 -2.89 3.05 -12.07
CA ILE A 21 -4.23 3.02 -11.48
C ILE A 21 -4.38 4.07 -10.38
N ASN A 22 -5.63 4.44 -10.11
CA ASN A 22 -5.98 5.30 -8.98
C ASN A 22 -6.62 4.43 -7.89
N LEU A 23 -6.05 4.44 -6.69
CA LEU A 23 -6.58 3.68 -5.56
C LEU A 23 -7.50 4.56 -4.71
N PRO A 24 -8.75 4.17 -4.46
CA PRO A 24 -9.70 4.98 -3.70
C PRO A 24 -9.28 5.06 -2.23
N LEU A 25 -9.44 6.24 -1.63
CA LEU A 25 -9.15 6.47 -0.22
C LEU A 25 -10.45 6.73 0.55
N SER A 26 -10.55 6.16 1.75
CA SER A 26 -11.60 6.41 2.73
C SER A 26 -11.23 7.67 3.53
N ILE A 27 -11.70 8.82 3.07
CA ILE A 27 -11.37 10.13 3.66
C ILE A 27 -12.19 10.35 4.93
N PRO A 28 -11.57 10.55 6.10
CA PRO A 28 -12.30 10.88 7.33
C PRO A 28 -12.90 12.29 7.26
N SER A 29 -13.94 12.52 8.04
CA SER A 29 -14.47 13.87 8.27
C SER A 29 -13.48 14.73 9.08
N GLU A 30 -13.68 16.04 9.02
CA GLU A 30 -12.88 16.98 9.82
C GLU A 30 -13.15 16.80 11.32
N ASP A 31 -14.41 16.59 11.69
CA ASP A 31 -14.84 16.32 13.06
C ASP A 31 -14.18 15.06 13.65
N GLU A 32 -14.00 14.00 12.85
CA GLU A 32 -13.30 12.78 13.29
C GLU A 32 -11.83 13.05 13.60
N LEU A 33 -11.15 13.82 12.76
CA LEU A 33 -9.75 14.19 12.98
C LEU A 33 -9.58 15.14 14.17
N GLU A 34 -10.48 16.11 14.33
CA GLU A 34 -10.45 17.03 15.48
C GLU A 34 -10.76 16.31 16.79
N LYS A 35 -11.71 15.35 16.80
CA LYS A 35 -11.94 14.47 17.97
C LYS A 35 -10.71 13.64 18.32
N PHE A 36 -10.02 13.09 17.31
CA PHE A 36 -8.76 12.37 17.54
C PHE A 36 -7.71 13.29 18.16
N LYS A 37 -7.54 14.50 17.62
CA LYS A 37 -6.60 15.51 18.12
C LYS A 37 -6.91 15.95 19.56
N GLU A 38 -8.19 16.12 19.88
CA GLU A 38 -8.64 16.43 21.25
C GLU A 38 -8.24 15.32 22.23
N GLY A 39 -8.40 14.05 21.82
CA GLY A 39 -7.97 12.89 22.60
C GLY A 39 -6.47 12.81 22.90
N LEU A 40 -5.64 13.54 22.13
CA LEU A 40 -4.19 13.60 22.36
C LEU A 40 -3.78 14.56 23.48
N LYS A 41 -4.68 15.42 23.99
CA LYS A 41 -4.34 16.38 25.06
C LYS A 41 -3.86 15.71 26.36
N THR A 42 -4.25 14.46 26.59
CA THR A 42 -3.83 13.67 27.75
C THR A 42 -2.63 12.76 27.47
N VAL A 43 -2.06 12.81 26.26
CA VAL A 43 -0.96 11.97 25.80
C VAL A 43 0.33 12.80 25.76
N ASP A 44 1.47 12.23 26.18
CA ASP A 44 2.78 12.86 25.98
C ASP A 44 3.16 12.84 24.48
N CYS A 45 2.88 13.95 23.80
CA CYS A 45 3.17 14.13 22.38
C CYS A 45 4.63 14.55 22.09
N THR A 46 5.53 14.56 23.09
CA THR A 46 6.93 14.95 22.86
C THR A 46 7.80 13.79 22.38
N LYS A 47 7.37 12.53 22.58
CA LYS A 47 8.12 11.33 22.24
C LYS A 47 7.24 10.15 21.83
N GLY A 48 7.88 9.13 21.26
CA GLY A 48 7.26 7.84 20.94
C GLY A 48 6.00 7.95 20.06
N ILE A 49 5.01 7.12 20.38
CA ILE A 49 3.75 7.06 19.63
C ILE A 49 2.93 8.35 19.73
N GLY A 50 2.94 9.03 20.88
CA GLY A 50 2.21 10.29 21.06
C GLY A 50 2.70 11.39 20.12
N ARG A 51 4.03 11.51 19.95
CA ARG A 51 4.62 12.43 18.96
C ARG A 51 4.19 12.09 17.53
N PHE A 52 4.21 10.81 17.18
CA PHE A 52 3.76 10.36 15.87
C PHE A 52 2.28 10.68 15.63
N GLN A 53 1.41 10.39 16.61
CA GLN A 53 -0.02 10.65 16.52
C GLN A 53 -0.32 12.15 16.34
N SER A 54 0.37 13.02 17.08
CA SER A 54 0.23 14.48 16.95
C SER A 54 0.66 14.95 15.56
N TRP A 55 1.83 14.51 15.10
CA TRP A 55 2.33 14.83 13.76
C TRP A 55 1.39 14.32 12.65
N TRP A 56 0.89 13.09 12.79
CA TRP A 56 0.00 12.48 11.82
C TRP A 56 -1.31 13.25 11.71
N VAL A 57 -1.98 13.58 12.83
CA VAL A 57 -3.27 14.26 12.78
C VAL A 57 -3.15 15.68 12.24
N GLU A 58 -2.07 16.39 12.56
CA GLU A 58 -1.77 17.71 11.98
C GLU A 58 -1.55 17.61 10.46
N THR A 59 -0.81 16.59 10.02
CA THR A 59 -0.57 16.34 8.58
C THR A 59 -1.86 15.94 7.86
N ALA A 60 -2.70 15.13 8.50
CA ALA A 60 -4.00 14.69 7.97
C ALA A 60 -4.96 15.88 7.80
N LEU A 61 -5.11 16.72 8.82
CA LEU A 61 -5.93 17.94 8.76
C LEU A 61 -5.45 18.89 7.66
N LYS A 62 -4.14 19.13 7.57
CA LYS A 62 -3.54 19.97 6.52
C LYS A 62 -3.83 19.44 5.10
N ASN A 63 -3.80 18.12 4.91
CA ASN A 63 -4.01 17.49 3.61
C ASN A 63 -5.49 17.20 3.30
N LEU A 64 -6.39 17.32 4.28
CA LEU A 64 -7.80 16.99 4.14
C LEU A 64 -8.48 17.69 2.95
N PRO A 65 -8.28 19.01 2.71
CA PRO A 65 -8.90 19.68 1.55
C PRO A 65 -8.44 19.11 0.20
N LYS A 66 -7.18 18.66 0.10
CA LYS A 66 -6.65 18.03 -1.12
C LYS A 66 -7.38 16.71 -1.38
N TYR A 67 -7.47 15.85 -0.37
CA TYR A 67 -8.07 14.53 -0.53
C TYR A 67 -9.60 14.55 -0.58
N LYS A 68 -10.27 15.56 0.00
CA LYS A 68 -11.71 15.80 -0.21
C LYS A 68 -12.02 16.13 -1.68
N ARG A 69 -11.14 16.88 -2.35
CA ARG A 69 -11.29 17.18 -3.79
C ARG A 69 -10.95 16.01 -4.70
N ASN A 70 -9.97 15.20 -4.28
CA ASN A 70 -9.52 14.04 -5.03
C ASN A 70 -9.27 12.86 -4.09
N PRO A 71 -10.28 11.99 -3.84
CA PRO A 71 -10.22 10.93 -2.84
C PRO A 71 -9.49 9.68 -3.38
N TYR A 72 -8.37 9.90 -4.07
CA TYR A 72 -7.57 8.84 -4.68
C TYR A 72 -6.09 9.04 -4.38
N LEU A 73 -5.39 7.93 -4.18
CA LEU A 73 -3.96 7.85 -4.40
C LEU A 73 -3.74 7.63 -5.89
N GLU A 74 -3.27 8.65 -6.58
CA GLU A 74 -3.20 8.67 -8.04
C GLU A 74 -1.94 8.02 -8.61
N ASN A 75 -2.05 7.57 -9.86
CA ASN A 75 -0.91 7.17 -10.69
C ASN A 75 -0.04 6.05 -10.08
N VAL A 76 -0.67 5.15 -9.33
CA VAL A 76 -0.03 4.01 -8.66
C VAL A 76 0.40 3.00 -9.73
N PRO A 77 1.71 2.72 -9.88
CA PRO A 77 2.21 1.93 -11.01
C PRO A 77 2.13 0.43 -10.73
N ILE A 78 1.50 -0.32 -11.62
CA ILE A 78 1.51 -1.79 -11.63
C ILE A 78 2.28 -2.24 -12.87
N HIS A 79 3.25 -3.14 -12.69
CA HIS A 79 4.11 -3.57 -13.78
C HIS A 79 4.12 -5.10 -13.89
N GLY A 80 3.67 -5.63 -15.02
CA GLY A 80 3.79 -7.04 -15.38
C GLY A 80 5.01 -7.29 -16.25
N MET A 81 5.84 -8.27 -15.90
CA MET A 81 6.96 -8.72 -16.72
C MET A 81 6.88 -10.24 -16.90
N LYS A 82 7.12 -10.72 -18.12
CA LYS A 82 7.16 -12.15 -18.43
C LYS A 82 8.51 -12.51 -19.02
N ILE A 83 9.15 -13.52 -18.41
CA ILE A 83 10.44 -14.08 -18.83
C ILE A 83 10.20 -15.55 -19.18
N GLY A 84 10.10 -15.88 -20.47
CA GLY A 84 9.71 -17.22 -20.89
C GLY A 84 8.32 -17.58 -20.36
N SER A 85 8.23 -18.54 -19.44
CA SER A 85 6.97 -18.94 -18.79
C SER A 85 6.73 -18.28 -17.42
N LEU A 86 7.74 -17.65 -16.83
CA LEU A 86 7.69 -16.94 -15.55
C LEU A 86 6.94 -15.61 -15.71
N ASN A 87 5.99 -15.34 -14.82
CA ASN A 87 5.28 -14.05 -14.76
C ASN A 87 5.64 -13.35 -13.44
N LEU A 88 6.00 -12.08 -13.53
CA LEU A 88 6.35 -11.24 -12.40
C LEU A 88 5.35 -10.07 -12.39
N LEU A 89 4.70 -9.87 -11.25
CA LEU A 89 3.80 -8.75 -11.02
C LEU A 89 4.41 -7.84 -9.96
N ALA A 90 5.01 -6.75 -10.41
CA ALA A 90 5.57 -5.69 -9.58
C ALA A 90 4.43 -4.80 -9.06
N LEU A 91 4.37 -4.69 -7.73
CA LEU A 91 3.36 -3.96 -6.99
C LEU A 91 4.04 -2.89 -6.12
N PRO A 92 3.48 -1.66 -6.07
CA PRO A 92 4.15 -0.53 -5.45
C PRO A 92 3.81 -0.46 -3.97
N GLY A 93 4.21 -1.44 -3.16
CA GLY A 93 3.94 -1.46 -1.73
C GLY A 93 3.99 -2.84 -1.11
N GLU A 94 3.39 -2.97 0.07
CA GLU A 94 3.28 -4.22 0.81
C GLU A 94 1.93 -4.87 0.55
N VAL A 95 1.93 -6.02 -0.12
CA VAL A 95 0.70 -6.76 -0.44
C VAL A 95 0.61 -8.04 0.35
N PHE A 96 -0.61 -8.49 0.61
CA PHE A 96 -0.84 -9.75 1.31
C PHE A 96 -0.44 -10.92 0.41
N SER A 97 0.28 -11.89 0.97
CA SER A 97 0.74 -13.09 0.23
C SER A 97 -0.40 -13.88 -0.42
N GLN A 98 -1.60 -13.82 0.16
CA GLN A 98 -2.83 -14.40 -0.37
C GLN A 98 -3.17 -13.90 -1.78
N MET A 99 -2.84 -12.65 -2.14
CA MET A 99 -3.06 -12.13 -3.48
C MET A 99 -2.23 -12.91 -4.52
N GLY A 100 -0.95 -13.12 -4.25
CA GLY A 100 -0.08 -13.93 -5.10
C GLY A 100 -0.50 -15.40 -5.15
N VAL A 101 -0.93 -15.98 -4.02
CA VAL A 101 -1.48 -17.35 -3.98
C VAL A 101 -2.76 -17.46 -4.82
N GLY A 102 -3.65 -16.48 -4.75
CA GLY A 102 -4.87 -16.42 -5.54
C GLY A 102 -4.59 -16.34 -7.03
N LEU A 103 -3.70 -15.42 -7.44
CA LEU A 103 -3.31 -15.22 -8.84
C LEU A 103 -2.62 -16.46 -9.42
N ARG A 104 -1.88 -17.24 -8.61
CA ARG A 104 -1.24 -18.48 -9.07
C ARG A 104 -2.23 -19.57 -9.53
N LYS A 105 -3.50 -19.50 -9.13
CA LYS A 105 -4.55 -20.40 -9.63
C LYS A 105 -4.82 -20.19 -11.13
N THR A 106 -4.67 -18.96 -11.60
CA THR A 106 -4.83 -18.58 -13.01
C THR A 106 -3.50 -18.53 -13.74
N TYR A 107 -2.42 -18.16 -13.05
CA TYR A 107 -1.07 -17.99 -13.59
C TYR A 107 -0.06 -18.84 -12.80
N PRO A 108 0.11 -20.14 -13.11
CA PRO A 108 0.84 -21.12 -12.29
C PRO A 108 2.30 -20.78 -11.94
N GLN A 109 2.92 -19.82 -12.62
CA GLN A 109 4.29 -19.35 -12.37
C GLN A 109 4.34 -17.83 -12.15
N LEU A 110 3.36 -17.30 -11.42
CA LEU A 110 3.31 -15.88 -11.05
C LEU A 110 3.95 -15.62 -9.67
N PHE A 111 4.83 -14.64 -9.63
CA PHE A 111 5.36 -14.05 -8.41
C PHE A 111 4.96 -12.59 -8.31
N THR A 112 4.48 -12.19 -7.14
CA THR A 112 4.28 -10.79 -6.79
C THR A 112 5.55 -10.23 -6.17
N LEU A 113 6.00 -9.06 -6.63
CA LEU A 113 7.16 -8.36 -6.12
C LEU A 113 6.68 -7.06 -5.47
N GLY A 114 6.88 -6.94 -4.15
CA GLY A 114 6.52 -5.72 -3.42
C GLY A 114 7.52 -4.60 -3.64
N TYR A 115 7.13 -3.38 -3.24
CA TYR A 115 7.93 -2.15 -3.33
C TYR A 115 8.59 -1.90 -4.70
N CYS A 116 7.94 -2.32 -5.77
CA CYS A 116 8.45 -2.09 -7.12
C CYS A 116 7.85 -0.81 -7.69
N ASN A 117 8.70 0.05 -8.24
CA ASN A 117 8.31 1.32 -8.90
C ASN A 117 7.56 2.34 -8.03
N GLY A 118 7.38 2.07 -6.73
CA GLY A 118 6.69 2.97 -5.82
C GLY A 118 6.42 2.36 -4.44
N ASN A 119 5.78 3.16 -3.59
CA ASN A 119 5.37 2.78 -2.25
C ASN A 119 4.02 3.46 -1.91
N ALA A 120 2.94 2.70 -2.08
CA ALA A 120 1.57 3.05 -1.76
C ALA A 120 1.18 2.62 -0.34
N GLY A 121 2.14 2.16 0.48
CA GLY A 121 1.89 1.61 1.80
C GLY A 121 1.45 0.14 1.77
N TYR A 122 0.64 -0.24 2.75
CA TYR A 122 0.05 -1.58 2.83
C TYR A 122 -1.22 -1.65 1.99
N ILE A 123 -1.30 -2.65 1.11
CA ILE A 123 -2.44 -2.92 0.24
C ILE A 123 -3.15 -4.18 0.80
N PRO A 124 -4.14 -4.00 1.70
CA PRO A 124 -4.88 -5.10 2.30
C PRO A 124 -5.83 -5.78 1.31
N THR A 125 -6.24 -7.00 1.64
CA THR A 125 -7.35 -7.65 0.94
C THR A 125 -8.68 -7.05 1.39
N LYS A 126 -9.73 -7.15 0.54
CA LYS A 126 -11.09 -6.73 0.90
C LYS A 126 -11.57 -7.34 2.22
N ALA A 127 -11.25 -8.61 2.47
CA ALA A 127 -11.65 -9.32 3.68
C ALA A 127 -11.01 -8.76 4.97
N ALA A 128 -9.82 -8.15 4.88
CA ALA A 128 -9.14 -7.59 6.05
C ALA A 128 -9.92 -6.41 6.67
N TYR A 129 -10.62 -5.61 5.84
CA TYR A 129 -11.49 -4.54 6.30
C TYR A 129 -12.70 -5.01 7.13
N GLY A 130 -12.97 -6.31 7.20
CA GLY A 130 -13.95 -6.87 8.12
C GLY A 130 -13.51 -6.86 9.60
N LYS A 131 -12.24 -6.54 9.88
CA LYS A 131 -11.66 -6.48 11.22
C LYS A 131 -11.25 -5.05 11.54
N THR A 132 -11.98 -4.40 12.44
CA THR A 132 -11.82 -2.96 12.78
C THR A 132 -10.44 -2.57 13.31
N GLU A 133 -9.69 -3.54 13.80
CA GLU A 133 -8.36 -3.41 14.41
C GLU A 133 -7.23 -3.90 13.50
N ASP A 134 -7.51 -4.19 12.22
CA ASP A 134 -6.48 -4.64 11.29
C ASP A 134 -5.43 -3.55 11.03
N TYR A 135 -4.19 -3.86 11.40
CA TYR A 135 -3.06 -2.95 11.27
C TYR A 135 -2.88 -2.42 9.84
N ALA A 136 -2.98 -3.29 8.82
CA ALA A 136 -2.75 -2.90 7.44
C ALA A 136 -3.86 -1.97 6.91
N CYS A 137 -5.09 -2.15 7.40
CA CYS A 137 -6.23 -1.33 7.02
C CYS A 137 -6.23 0.04 7.70
N TYR A 138 -5.95 0.12 9.01
CA TYR A 138 -6.30 1.31 9.80
C TYR A 138 -5.11 2.04 10.46
N ASP A 139 -3.99 1.35 10.69
CA ASP A 139 -2.80 1.94 11.31
C ASP A 139 -1.68 2.21 10.32
N ALA A 140 -1.39 1.25 9.46
CA ALA A 140 -0.38 1.34 8.42
C ALA A 140 -0.49 2.64 7.59
N PRO A 141 -1.68 3.04 7.07
CA PRO A 141 -1.83 4.26 6.27
C PRO A 141 -1.27 5.52 6.94
N LYS A 142 -1.35 5.60 8.27
CA LYS A 142 -0.86 6.74 9.07
C LYS A 142 0.64 6.93 8.89
N PHE A 143 1.41 5.83 8.81
CA PHE A 143 2.87 5.89 8.63
C PHE A 143 3.28 6.32 7.21
N TYR A 144 2.40 6.14 6.22
CA TYR A 144 2.63 6.59 4.83
C TYR A 144 2.00 7.96 4.54
N SER A 145 1.43 8.64 5.55
CA SER A 145 0.73 9.93 5.38
C SER A 145 -0.39 9.90 4.34
N ILE A 146 -1.05 8.74 4.21
CA ILE A 146 -2.25 8.54 3.40
C ILE A 146 -3.42 8.14 4.30
N PHE A 147 -4.62 8.13 3.75
CA PHE A 147 -5.80 7.58 4.41
C PHE A 147 -5.97 6.10 4.06
N PRO A 148 -6.74 5.31 4.85
CA PRO A 148 -7.09 3.94 4.48
C PRO A 148 -7.68 3.85 3.07
N PHE A 149 -7.43 2.76 2.35
CA PHE A 149 -8.13 2.53 1.08
C PHE A 149 -9.61 2.20 1.30
N THR A 150 -10.46 2.49 0.31
CA THR A 150 -11.85 2.03 0.29
C THR A 150 -11.92 0.61 -0.25
N PRO A 151 -12.48 -0.38 0.47
CA PRO A 151 -12.62 -1.74 -0.04
C PRO A 151 -13.60 -1.77 -1.23
N GLN A 152 -13.10 -2.10 -2.43
CA GLN A 152 -13.92 -2.30 -3.64
C GLN A 152 -14.32 -3.77 -3.83
#